data_AF-A0A0F0CUE4-F1
#
_entry.id   AF-A0A0F0CUE4-F1
#
_cell.length_a   1.000
_cell.length_b   1.000
_cell.length_c   1.000
_cell.angle_alpha   90.00
_cell.angle_beta   90.00
_cell.angle_gamma   90.00
#
_symmetry.space_group_name_H-M   'P 1'
#
loop_
_entity.id
_entity.type
_entity.pdbx_description
1 polymer ?
#
loop_
_entity_poly.entity_id
_entity_poly.type
_entity_poly.pdbx_seq_one_letter_code
_entity_poly.pdbx_strand_id
1 'polypeptide(L)'
;MVKENDNIICEVNKVKICFTDKEITAYGGYSLLSKFFDKIKLREYIERILPIKEESPNSPRIYSKIIGNILILFSGGNRFSHMLYLGSKNVLAKLFGVKRLPEAATTLTRMFNKVLTKHIKKISLEFLTKKYIKFGFQLQFLGLIIHCLTNSIIKPQSLHY
;
A
#
# COMPACT_ATOMS: atom_id res chain seq x y z
N MET A 1 -15.57 37.94 -7.90
CA MET A 1 -14.65 38.47 -6.88
C MET A 1 -14.26 37.34 -5.95
N VAL A 2 -13.09 36.73 -6.14
CA VAL A 2 -12.54 35.75 -5.19
C VAL A 2 -11.85 36.57 -4.11
N LYS A 3 -12.35 36.49 -2.88
CA LYS A 3 -11.70 37.12 -1.73
C LYS A 3 -10.35 36.44 -1.51
N GLU A 4 -9.32 37.27 -1.41
CA GLU A 4 -7.95 36.91 -1.08
C GLU A 4 -7.94 36.50 0.39
N ASN A 5 -8.09 35.19 0.68
CA ASN A 5 -7.91 34.68 2.03
C ASN A 5 -6.42 34.55 2.29
N ASP A 6 -5.96 35.20 3.34
CA ASP A 6 -4.60 35.16 3.88
C ASP A 6 -4.13 33.71 4.07
N ASN A 7 -3.45 33.16 3.05
CA ASN A 7 -2.77 31.88 3.20
C ASN A 7 -1.64 32.10 4.20
N ILE A 8 -1.78 31.57 5.43
CA ILE A 8 -0.70 31.57 6.42
C ILE A 8 0.45 30.76 5.81
N ILE A 9 1.47 31.48 5.32
CA ILE A 9 2.68 30.90 4.77
C ILE A 9 3.62 30.65 5.96
N CYS A 10 3.74 29.39 6.36
CA CYS A 10 4.77 28.98 7.31
C CYS A 10 5.95 28.43 6.51
N GLU A 11 7.12 29.06 6.58
CA GLU A 11 8.35 28.53 5.99
C GLU A 11 9.12 27.74 7.05
N VAL A 12 9.29 26.43 6.83
CA VAL A 12 10.10 25.57 7.70
C VAL A 12 11.21 24.97 6.84
N ASN A 13 12.47 25.25 7.17
CA ASN A 13 13.63 24.73 6.44
C ASN A 13 13.57 24.95 4.91
N LYS A 14 13.20 26.15 4.45
CA LYS A 14 13.03 26.50 3.02
C LYS A 14 11.86 25.78 2.31
N VAL A 15 10.97 25.13 3.07
CA VAL A 15 9.74 24.54 2.56
C VAL A 15 8.58 25.47 2.89
N LYS A 16 7.90 25.95 1.85
CA LYS A 16 6.70 26.78 1.97
C LYS A 16 5.50 25.90 2.30
N ILE A 17 4.96 26.03 3.50
CA ILE A 17 3.73 25.36 3.94
C ILE A 17 2.59 26.36 3.80
N CYS A 18 1.58 25.99 3.01
CA CYS A 18 0.35 26.77 2.85
C CYS A 18 -0.83 25.96 3.39
N PHE A 19 -1.73 26.64 4.09
CA PHE A 19 -2.99 26.07 4.55
C PHE A 19 -4.12 26.55 3.65
N THR A 20 -5.18 25.74 3.52
CA THR A 20 -6.38 26.11 2.77
C THR A 20 -7.60 25.70 3.57
N ASP A 21 -8.62 26.57 3.56
CA ASP A 21 -9.94 26.26 4.14
C ASP A 21 -10.72 25.25 3.28
N LYS A 22 -10.20 24.92 2.08
CA LYS A 22 -10.79 23.89 1.23
C LYS A 22 -10.55 22.52 1.84
N GLU A 23 -11.63 21.78 2.00
CA GLU A 23 -11.55 20.37 2.40
C GLU A 23 -10.67 19.58 1.43
N ILE A 24 -9.77 18.79 2.00
CA ILE A 24 -8.96 17.86 1.22
C ILE A 24 -9.90 16.77 0.70
N THR A 25 -9.91 16.56 -0.61
CA THR A 25 -10.71 15.49 -1.21
C THR A 25 -10.38 14.13 -0.58
N ALA A 26 -11.33 13.19 -0.61
CA ALA A 26 -11.09 11.82 -0.16
C ALA A 26 -9.87 11.14 -0.85
N TYR A 27 -9.44 11.65 -2.02
CA TYR A 27 -8.26 11.16 -2.73
C TYR A 27 -6.94 11.78 -2.28
N GLY A 28 -6.98 12.94 -1.60
CA GLY A 28 -5.80 13.64 -1.12
C GLY A 28 -4.99 12.79 -0.14
N GLY A 29 -5.65 12.01 0.72
CA GLY A 29 -4.99 11.07 1.63
C GLY A 29 -4.14 10.02 0.91
N TYR A 30 -4.59 9.53 -0.25
CA TYR A 30 -3.80 8.58 -1.05
C TYR A 30 -2.54 9.20 -1.63
N SER A 31 -2.53 10.51 -1.89
CA SER A 31 -1.34 11.19 -2.43
C SER A 31 -0.20 11.21 -1.41
N LEU A 32 -0.53 11.48 -0.15
CA LEU A 32 0.41 11.38 0.96
C LEU A 32 0.90 9.94 1.15
N LEU A 33 -0.02 8.98 1.08
CA LEU A 33 0.30 7.55 1.20
C LEU A 33 1.24 7.08 0.07
N SER A 34 1.01 7.51 -1.16
CA SER A 34 1.88 7.23 -2.31
C SER A 34 3.29 7.77 -2.09
N LYS A 35 3.42 9.05 -1.69
CA LYS A 35 4.73 9.66 -1.39
C LYS A 35 5.44 8.96 -0.24
N PHE A 36 4.69 8.52 0.76
CA PHE A 36 5.22 7.74 1.86
C PHE A 36 5.78 6.38 1.38
N PHE A 37 5.02 5.65 0.56
CA PHE A 37 5.44 4.37 -0.01
C PHE A 37 6.67 4.50 -0.91
N ASP A 38 6.76 5.58 -1.68
CA ASP A 38 7.95 5.88 -2.47
C ASP A 38 9.17 6.12 -1.57
N LYS A 39 9.00 6.89 -0.48
CA LYS A 39 10.08 7.18 0.48
C LYS A 39 10.63 5.93 1.16
N ILE A 40 9.78 4.97 1.51
CA ILE A 40 10.20 3.70 2.12
C ILE A 40 10.58 2.63 1.08
N LYS A 41 10.53 2.94 -0.22
CA LYS A 41 10.82 1.99 -1.31
C LYS A 41 10.00 0.71 -1.20
N LEU A 42 8.69 0.88 -0.95
CA LEU A 42 7.79 -0.24 -0.67
C LEU A 42 7.72 -1.23 -1.84
N ARG A 43 7.76 -0.73 -3.07
CA ARG A 43 7.68 -1.56 -4.28
C ARG A 43 8.82 -2.56 -4.33
N GLU A 44 10.05 -2.06 -4.20
CA GLU A 44 11.27 -2.85 -4.23
C GLU A 44 11.26 -3.88 -3.11
N TYR A 45 10.78 -3.49 -1.93
CA TYR A 45 10.64 -4.38 -0.79
C TYR A 45 9.68 -5.54 -1.06
N ILE A 46 8.48 -5.23 -1.58
CA ILE A 46 7.46 -6.22 -1.94
C ILE A 46 7.96 -7.18 -3.03
N GLU A 47 8.56 -6.64 -4.09
CA GLU A 47 9.06 -7.45 -5.21
C GLU A 47 10.24 -8.35 -4.80
N ARG A 48 11.04 -7.93 -3.81
CA ARG A 48 12.14 -8.73 -3.26
C ARG A 48 11.65 -9.86 -2.35
N ILE A 49 10.67 -9.61 -1.50
CA ILE A 49 10.30 -10.53 -0.42
C ILE A 49 9.22 -11.52 -0.85
N LEU A 50 8.29 -11.12 -1.71
CA LEU A 50 7.23 -12.03 -2.11
C LEU A 50 7.76 -13.10 -3.08
N PRO A 51 7.60 -14.40 -2.76
CA PRO A 51 8.14 -15.50 -3.56
C PRO A 51 7.31 -15.79 -4.84
N ILE A 52 6.58 -14.79 -5.32
CA ILE A 52 5.68 -14.90 -6.48
C ILE A 52 6.12 -13.90 -7.54
N LYS A 53 6.58 -14.46 -8.66
CA LYS A 53 6.66 -13.73 -9.92
C LYS A 53 5.39 -14.03 -10.72
N GLU A 54 4.68 -12.99 -11.12
CA GLU A 54 3.57 -13.09 -12.07
C GLU A 54 4.13 -12.69 -13.44
N GLU A 55 4.22 -13.66 -14.34
CA GLU A 55 4.87 -13.49 -15.66
C GLU A 55 3.87 -13.15 -16.77
N SER A 56 2.56 -13.36 -16.54
CA SER A 56 1.54 -13.11 -17.55
C SER A 56 1.41 -11.61 -17.84
N PRO A 57 1.54 -11.17 -19.12
CA PRO A 57 1.32 -9.78 -19.52
C PRO A 57 -0.06 -9.24 -19.17
N ASN A 58 -1.05 -10.13 -19.05
CA ASN A 58 -2.44 -9.78 -18.80
C ASN A 58 -2.77 -9.75 -17.29
N SER A 59 -1.94 -10.30 -16.41
CA SER A 59 -2.18 -10.31 -14.96
C SER A 59 -1.61 -9.04 -14.33
N PRO A 60 -2.33 -8.37 -13.40
CA PRO A 60 -1.72 -7.28 -12.63
C PRO A 60 -0.48 -7.80 -11.88
N ARG A 61 0.59 -7.02 -11.88
CA ARG A 61 1.82 -7.34 -11.13
C ARG A 61 1.52 -7.48 -9.65
N ILE A 62 2.39 -8.19 -8.94
CA ILE A 62 2.22 -8.45 -7.50
C ILE A 62 2.06 -7.15 -6.70
N TYR A 63 2.89 -6.14 -7.00
CA TYR A 63 2.81 -4.84 -6.35
C TYR A 63 1.45 -4.17 -6.55
N SER A 64 0.89 -4.20 -7.77
CA SER A 64 -0.46 -3.66 -8.05
C SER A 64 -1.54 -4.34 -7.21
N LYS A 65 -1.45 -5.65 -7.02
CA LYS A 65 -2.42 -6.41 -6.21
C LYS A 65 -2.29 -6.07 -4.71
N ILE A 66 -1.07 -5.92 -4.21
CA ILE A 66 -0.83 -5.50 -2.83
C ILE A 66 -1.35 -4.08 -2.59
N ILE A 67 -1.00 -3.13 -3.47
CA ILE A 67 -1.51 -1.76 -3.38
C ILE A 67 -3.04 -1.76 -3.44
N GLY A 68 -3.66 -2.48 -4.37
CA GLY A 68 -5.12 -2.59 -4.43
C GLY A 68 -5.73 -3.06 -3.11
N ASN A 69 -5.10 -4.02 -2.43
CA ASN A 69 -5.54 -4.46 -1.11
C ASN A 69 -5.37 -3.38 -0.03
N ILE A 70 -4.22 -2.71 0.03
CA ILE A 70 -3.95 -1.63 0.98
C ILE A 70 -4.95 -0.48 0.78
N LEU A 71 -5.27 -0.12 -0.46
CA LEU A 71 -6.23 0.94 -0.76
C LEU A 71 -7.64 0.60 -0.27
N ILE A 72 -8.08 -0.66 -0.40
CA ILE A 72 -9.33 -1.12 0.19
C ILE A 72 -9.30 -0.97 1.71
N LEU A 73 -8.20 -1.38 2.37
CA LEU A 73 -8.08 -1.27 3.83
C LEU A 73 -8.11 0.19 4.29
N PHE A 74 -7.37 1.05 3.57
CA PHE A 74 -7.29 2.48 3.87
C PHE A 74 -8.64 3.19 3.62
N SER A 75 -9.43 2.70 2.68
CA SER A 75 -10.80 3.17 2.45
C SER A 75 -11.82 2.60 3.45
N GLY A 76 -11.40 1.89 4.50
CA GLY A 76 -12.28 1.25 5.48
C GLY A 76 -12.94 -0.06 5.01
N GLY A 77 -12.51 -0.60 3.86
CA GLY A 77 -13.03 -1.85 3.34
C GLY A 77 -12.46 -3.09 4.05
N ASN A 78 -13.31 -4.08 4.28
CA ASN A 78 -12.94 -5.34 4.97
C ASN A 78 -13.11 -6.59 4.08
N ARG A 79 -13.51 -6.44 2.81
CA ARG A 79 -13.69 -7.54 1.85
C ARG A 79 -12.99 -7.23 0.53
N PHE A 80 -12.46 -8.25 -0.15
CA PHE A 80 -11.86 -8.07 -1.47
C PHE A 80 -12.85 -7.58 -2.54
N SER A 81 -14.15 -7.86 -2.37
CA SER A 81 -15.22 -7.32 -3.21
C SER A 81 -15.29 -5.80 -3.15
N HIS A 82 -14.81 -5.16 -2.08
CA HIS A 82 -14.79 -3.70 -1.98
C HIS A 82 -13.82 -3.04 -2.97
N MET A 83 -12.98 -3.83 -3.65
CA MET A 83 -12.22 -3.36 -4.81
C MET A 83 -13.14 -2.76 -5.89
N LEU A 84 -14.39 -3.22 -6.00
CA LEU A 84 -15.37 -2.67 -6.93
C LEU A 84 -15.78 -1.23 -6.57
N TYR A 85 -15.85 -0.92 -5.27
CA TYR A 85 -16.25 0.38 -4.74
C TYR A 85 -15.12 1.40 -4.68
N LEU A 86 -13.88 0.98 -4.96
CA LEU A 86 -12.75 1.92 -5.04
C LEU A 86 -12.95 2.83 -6.25
N GLY A 87 -13.36 4.08 -5.99
CA GLY A 87 -13.54 5.10 -7.01
C GLY A 87 -12.23 5.46 -7.70
N SER A 88 -12.32 5.98 -8.93
CA SER A 88 -11.18 6.55 -9.67
C SER A 88 -9.94 5.65 -9.75
N LYS A 89 -10.12 4.34 -9.96
CA LYS A 89 -9.01 3.35 -10.01
C LYS A 89 -7.88 3.72 -10.97
N ASN A 90 -8.21 4.39 -12.08
CA ASN A 90 -7.21 4.87 -13.04
C ASN A 90 -6.31 5.97 -12.46
N VAL A 91 -6.88 6.87 -11.66
CA VAL A 91 -6.13 7.92 -10.95
C VAL A 91 -5.25 7.28 -9.88
N LEU A 92 -5.81 6.36 -9.09
CA LEU A 92 -5.04 5.63 -8.07
C LEU A 92 -3.93 4.79 -8.69
N ALA A 93 -4.18 4.12 -9.82
CA ALA A 93 -3.17 3.36 -10.53
C ALA A 93 -1.99 4.25 -10.96
N LYS A 94 -2.28 5.42 -11.54
CA LYS A 94 -1.25 6.43 -11.89
C LYS A 94 -0.50 6.92 -10.65
N LEU A 95 -1.23 7.23 -9.58
CA LEU A 95 -0.67 7.74 -8.32
C LEU A 95 0.34 6.79 -7.69
N PHE A 96 0.07 5.48 -7.70
CA PHE A 96 0.98 4.46 -7.18
C PHE A 96 1.95 3.90 -8.25
N GLY A 97 1.99 4.50 -9.45
CA GLY A 97 2.88 4.09 -10.55
C GLY A 97 2.64 2.67 -11.07
N VAL A 98 1.39 2.19 -11.05
CA VAL A 98 1.02 0.86 -11.54
C VAL A 98 0.17 0.96 -12.80
N LYS A 99 0.32 -0.01 -13.72
CA LYS A 99 -0.41 -0.02 -15.00
C LYS A 99 -1.93 -0.04 -14.79
N ARG A 100 -2.39 -0.85 -13.83
CA ARG A 100 -3.81 -0.97 -13.45
C ARG A 100 -3.91 -1.58 -12.05
N LEU A 101 -4.99 -1.31 -11.34
CA LEU A 101 -5.35 -2.00 -10.09
C LEU A 101 -6.18 -3.25 -10.40
N PRO A 102 -6.29 -4.20 -9.45
CA PRO A 102 -7.19 -5.34 -9.59
C PRO A 102 -8.63 -4.88 -9.76
N GLU A 103 -9.37 -5.49 -10.68
CA GLU A 103 -10.79 -5.17 -10.87
C GLU A 103 -11.69 -6.19 -10.18
N ALA A 104 -11.31 -7.47 -10.24
CA ALA A 104 -12.06 -8.56 -9.63
C ALA A 104 -11.48 -8.97 -8.28
N ALA A 105 -12.35 -9.18 -7.29
CA ALA A 105 -12.01 -9.68 -5.96
C ALA A 105 -11.22 -11.01 -6.00
N THR A 106 -11.59 -11.88 -6.95
CA THR A 106 -10.93 -13.18 -7.18
C THR A 106 -9.46 -13.05 -7.52
N THR A 107 -9.03 -11.91 -8.08
CA THR A 107 -7.61 -11.63 -8.36
C THR A 107 -6.80 -11.54 -7.06
N LEU A 108 -7.35 -10.87 -6.05
CA LEU A 108 -6.74 -10.77 -4.72
C LEU A 108 -6.79 -12.12 -4.01
N THR A 109 -7.94 -12.80 -4.00
CA THR A 109 -8.08 -14.14 -3.39
C THR A 109 -7.06 -15.12 -3.95
N ARG A 110 -6.93 -15.21 -5.28
CA ARG A 110 -5.99 -16.11 -5.95
C ARG A 110 -4.54 -15.76 -5.61
N MET A 111 -4.20 -14.48 -5.56
CA MET A 111 -2.86 -14.05 -5.17
C MET A 111 -2.54 -14.48 -3.74
N PHE A 112 -3.41 -14.18 -2.78
CA PHE A 112 -3.19 -14.55 -1.38
C PHE A 112 -3.13 -16.07 -1.20
N ASN A 113 -3.96 -16.85 -1.92
CA ASN A 113 -3.86 -18.30 -1.92
C ASN A 113 -2.49 -18.77 -2.44
N LYS A 114 -1.96 -18.19 -3.53
CA LYS A 114 -0.61 -18.51 -4.01
C LYS A 114 0.48 -18.15 -3.00
N VAL A 115 0.36 -17.00 -2.33
CA VAL A 115 1.32 -16.57 -1.29
C VAL A 115 1.30 -17.59 -0.17
N LEU A 116 0.11 -17.93 0.32
CA LEU A 116 -0.09 -18.88 1.40
C LEU A 116 0.44 -20.27 1.02
N THR A 117 0.12 -20.79 -0.16
CA THR A 117 0.62 -22.12 -0.59
C THR A 117 2.15 -22.14 -0.70
N LYS A 118 2.78 -21.10 -1.26
CA LYS A 118 4.25 -21.04 -1.35
C LYS A 118 4.91 -20.80 0.00
N HIS A 119 4.32 -19.97 0.86
CA HIS A 119 4.79 -19.78 2.23
C HIS A 119 4.61 -21.04 3.06
N ILE A 120 3.49 -21.76 2.97
CA ILE A 120 3.28 -23.04 3.65
C ILE A 120 4.31 -24.05 3.17
N LYS A 121 4.62 -24.13 1.86
CA LYS A 121 5.71 -25.00 1.40
C LYS A 121 7.08 -24.60 1.95
N LYS A 122 7.35 -23.31 2.16
CA LYS A 122 8.60 -22.79 2.75
C LYS A 122 8.66 -22.98 4.27
N ILE A 123 7.53 -22.80 4.97
CA ILE A 123 7.34 -22.91 6.42
C ILE A 123 7.07 -24.37 6.84
N SER A 124 6.78 -25.28 5.91
CA SER A 124 6.71 -26.72 6.20
C SER A 124 8.06 -27.31 6.62
N LEU A 125 9.14 -26.53 6.55
CA LEU A 125 10.42 -26.82 7.19
C LEU A 125 10.59 -26.17 8.58
N GLU A 126 9.67 -25.34 9.05
CA GLU A 126 9.88 -24.56 10.28
C GLU A 126 8.73 -24.35 11.26
N PHE A 127 7.46 -24.68 11.03
CA PHE A 127 6.51 -25.01 12.13
C PHE A 127 5.05 -25.07 11.66
N LEU A 128 4.37 -26.07 12.19
CA LEU A 128 2.93 -26.11 12.43
C LEU A 128 2.39 -24.77 12.96
N THR A 129 1.35 -24.21 12.35
CA THR A 129 0.31 -23.50 13.10
C THR A 129 -0.99 -23.46 12.31
N LYS A 130 -1.75 -24.55 12.43
CA LYS A 130 -3.21 -24.55 12.35
C LYS A 130 -3.77 -23.47 13.30
N LYS A 131 -4.82 -22.74 12.86
CA LYS A 131 -5.96 -22.17 13.64
C LYS A 131 -6.39 -20.70 13.33
N TYR A 132 -5.70 -19.93 12.48
CA TYR A 132 -6.04 -18.49 12.27
C TYR A 132 -6.68 -18.14 10.91
N ILE A 133 -7.21 -19.12 10.17
CA ILE A 133 -7.59 -18.96 8.75
C ILE A 133 -8.84 -18.09 8.48
N LYS A 134 -9.62 -17.67 9.49
CA LYS A 134 -10.85 -16.89 9.24
C LYS A 134 -10.84 -15.42 9.70
N PHE A 135 -9.85 -14.98 10.49
CA PHE A 135 -9.85 -13.63 11.06
C PHE A 135 -8.46 -12.94 11.10
N GLY A 136 -7.36 -13.67 10.86
CA GLY A 136 -6.00 -13.17 11.12
C GLY A 136 -5.25 -12.53 9.94
N PHE A 137 -5.81 -12.53 8.72
CA PHE A 137 -5.04 -12.15 7.54
C PHE A 137 -4.79 -10.64 7.42
N GLN A 138 -5.73 -9.81 7.92
CA GLN A 138 -5.51 -8.36 8.03
C GLN A 138 -4.38 -8.02 9.02
N LEU A 139 -4.25 -8.76 10.14
CA LEU A 139 -3.21 -8.52 11.14
C LEU A 139 -1.81 -9.00 10.71
N GLN A 140 -1.69 -10.07 9.93
CA GLN A 140 -0.37 -10.50 9.42
C GLN A 140 0.19 -9.54 8.36
N PHE A 141 -0.69 -8.97 7.52
CA PHE A 141 -0.30 -7.95 6.55
C PHE A 141 0.01 -6.62 7.23
N LEU A 142 -0.76 -6.26 8.27
CA LEU A 142 -0.43 -5.14 9.15
C LEU A 142 0.90 -5.39 9.86
N GLY A 143 1.19 -6.62 10.30
CA GLY A 143 2.47 -7.01 10.90
C GLY A 143 3.65 -6.90 9.93
N LEU A 144 3.46 -7.24 8.65
CA LEU A 144 4.47 -7.05 7.61
C LEU A 144 4.69 -5.56 7.31
N ILE A 145 3.62 -4.76 7.27
CA ILE A 145 3.69 -3.30 7.13
C ILE A 145 4.35 -2.68 8.35
N ILE A 146 3.97 -3.07 9.58
CA ILE A 146 4.55 -2.62 10.86
C ILE A 146 6.02 -3.03 10.93
N HIS A 147 6.39 -4.24 10.51
CA HIS A 147 7.79 -4.65 10.44
C HIS A 147 8.59 -3.83 9.41
N CYS A 148 7.95 -3.47 8.30
CA CYS A 148 8.52 -2.54 7.33
C CYS A 148 8.66 -1.13 7.92
N LEU A 149 7.69 -0.66 8.71
CA LEU A 149 7.71 0.63 9.41
C LEU A 149 8.80 0.66 10.48
N THR A 150 8.92 -0.36 11.32
CA THR A 150 9.92 -0.42 12.41
C THR A 150 11.34 -0.52 11.87
N ASN A 151 11.60 -1.34 10.85
CA ASN A 151 12.93 -1.43 10.25
C ASN A 151 13.35 -0.18 9.44
N SER A 152 12.39 0.63 8.98
CA SER A 152 12.66 1.90 8.29
C SER A 152 12.99 3.04 9.26
N ILE A 153 12.40 3.01 10.46
CA ILE A 153 12.59 4.02 11.50
C ILE A 153 13.88 3.76 12.31
N ILE A 154 14.39 2.52 12.35
CA ILE A 154 15.53 2.11 13.20
C ILE A 154 16.88 2.10 12.46
N LYS A 155 16.97 2.44 11.16
CA LYS A 155 18.29 2.75 10.58
C LYS A 155 18.61 4.22 10.88
N PRO A 156 19.50 4.54 11.86
CA PRO A 156 20.04 5.88 11.95
C PRO A 156 20.71 6.19 10.61
N GLN A 157 20.32 7.30 10.01
CA GLN A 157 21.06 7.88 8.91
C GLN A 157 22.48 8.11 9.41
N SER A 158 23.44 7.30 8.94
CA SER A 158 24.85 7.63 9.07
C SER A 158 25.08 8.90 8.26
N LEU A 159 25.10 10.04 8.96
CA LEU A 159 25.65 11.30 8.46
C LEU A 159 27.09 11.00 8.01
N HIS A 160 27.31 10.99 6.70
CA HIS A 160 28.61 11.32 6.14
C HIS A 160 28.53 12.80 5.75
N TYR A 161 29.03 13.64 6.65
CA TYR A 161 29.71 14.89 6.29
C TYR A 161 31.19 14.57 6.08
#